data_AF-A0A9Q1CG43-F1
#
_entry.id   AF-A0A9Q1CG43-F1
#
_cell.length_a   1.000
_cell.length_b   1.000
_cell.length_c   1.000
_cell.angle_alpha   90.00
_cell.angle_beta   90.00
_cell.angle_gamma   90.00
#
_symmetry.space_group_name_H-M   'P 1'
#
loop_
_entity.id
_entity.type
_entity.pdbx_description
1 polymer ?
#
loop_
_entity_poly.entity_id
_entity_poly.type
_entity_poly.pdbx_seq_one_letter_code
_entity_poly.pdbx_strand_id
1 'polypeptide(L)'
;MPEGTMPYIVLWSLPGSGNTWLRYLIERVTGIFTGSVGNDKGLFDGGFRGQLLPAKSGRTVVVKTHSLIDVRDAEGILFLIRDPYGSAIAEVNRRFSKGHTSFATEERFMGPQWRTFAIDHVEQWALDIKHYVVLPQKKLIVYYEDLQNDLRNQLKRIVKFLGLSLDEQRLQCTLQHREGNFHRPKRMLSFDPFEKPVRLVINKSIRDVRQVMLKYHMPVMRSYERL
;
A
#
# COMPACT_ATOMS: atom_id res chain seq x y z
N MET A 1 -6.03 -27.81 0.66
CA MET A 1 -5.43 -27.51 -0.65
C MET A 1 -4.31 -28.52 -0.91
N PRO A 2 -3.92 -28.79 -2.16
CA PRO A 2 -2.81 -29.70 -2.47
C PRO A 2 -1.51 -29.30 -1.78
N GLU A 3 -0.59 -30.25 -1.62
CA GLU A 3 0.75 -29.96 -1.11
C GLU A 3 1.47 -28.94 -2.00
N GLY A 4 2.16 -27.97 -1.39
CA GLY A 4 2.85 -26.89 -2.09
C GLY A 4 2.00 -25.64 -2.42
N THR A 5 0.72 -25.59 -2.04
CA THR A 5 -0.08 -24.35 -2.18
C THR A 5 0.29 -23.31 -1.13
N MET A 6 0.35 -22.04 -1.54
CA MET A 6 0.57 -20.91 -0.66
C MET A 6 -0.66 -20.59 0.21
N PRO A 7 -0.45 -20.13 1.46
CA PRO A 7 -1.53 -19.63 2.30
C PRO A 7 -2.17 -18.39 1.68
N TYR A 8 -3.47 -18.19 1.93
CA TYR A 8 -4.18 -17.03 1.40
C TYR A 8 -3.90 -15.78 2.25
N ILE A 9 -2.83 -15.06 1.91
CA ILE A 9 -2.43 -13.81 2.54
C ILE A 9 -2.87 -12.65 1.64
N VAL A 10 -3.51 -11.64 2.24
CA VAL A 10 -3.93 -10.44 1.52
C VAL A 10 -2.97 -9.28 1.75
N LEU A 11 -2.67 -8.53 0.69
CA LEU A 11 -2.07 -7.20 0.76
C LEU A 11 -3.19 -6.18 0.69
N TRP A 12 -3.40 -5.46 1.79
CA TRP A 12 -4.36 -4.37 1.83
C TRP A 12 -3.65 -3.04 2.02
N SER A 13 -4.08 -2.03 1.25
CA SER A 13 -3.86 -0.63 1.56
C SER A 13 -4.79 0.26 0.75
N LEU A 14 -5.01 1.48 1.25
CA LEU A 14 -5.74 2.50 0.54
C LEU A 14 -5.06 2.84 -0.80
N PRO A 15 -5.81 3.10 -1.89
CA PRO A 15 -5.25 3.63 -3.14
C PRO A 15 -4.29 4.81 -2.91
N GLY A 16 -3.21 4.88 -3.70
CA GLY A 16 -2.13 5.87 -3.51
C GLY A 16 -1.05 5.50 -2.48
N SER A 17 -1.22 4.42 -1.71
CA SER A 17 -0.26 4.02 -0.65
C SER A 17 0.98 3.27 -1.12
N GLY A 18 1.09 2.93 -2.42
CA GLY A 18 2.27 2.24 -2.96
C GLY A 18 2.13 0.72 -3.14
N ASN A 19 0.91 0.20 -3.22
CA ASN A 19 0.62 -1.24 -3.45
C ASN A 19 1.47 -1.87 -4.57
N THR A 20 1.47 -1.26 -5.75
CA THR A 20 2.16 -1.82 -6.93
C THR A 20 3.66 -1.92 -6.71
N TRP A 21 4.26 -0.92 -6.07
CA TRP A 21 5.68 -0.94 -5.74
C TRP A 21 6.02 -2.02 -4.71
N LEU A 22 5.21 -2.15 -3.65
CA LEU A 22 5.41 -3.21 -2.66
C LEU A 22 5.26 -4.61 -3.27
N ARG A 23 4.27 -4.81 -4.16
CA ARG A 23 4.14 -6.07 -4.89
C ARG A 23 5.39 -6.38 -5.71
N TYR A 24 5.90 -5.41 -6.47
CA TYR A 24 7.14 -5.56 -7.23
C TYR A 24 8.31 -6.01 -6.33
N LEU A 25 8.50 -5.33 -5.19
CA LEU A 25 9.55 -5.68 -4.24
C LEU A 25 9.38 -7.11 -3.68
N ILE A 26 8.15 -7.51 -3.38
CA ILE A 26 7.83 -8.88 -2.90
C ILE A 26 8.16 -9.92 -3.96
N GLU A 27 7.76 -9.72 -5.22
CA GLU A 27 8.08 -10.66 -6.30
C GLU A 27 9.60 -10.80 -6.51
N ARG A 28 10.34 -9.69 -6.40
CA ARG A 28 11.79 -9.69 -6.56
C ARG A 28 12.51 -10.42 -5.41
N VAL A 29 12.14 -10.12 -4.17
CA VAL A 29 12.81 -10.71 -3.00
C VAL A 29 12.45 -12.19 -2.80
N THR A 30 11.23 -12.59 -3.17
CA THR A 30 10.76 -13.99 -3.01
C THR A 30 10.98 -14.85 -4.25
N GLY A 31 10.99 -14.25 -5.44
CA GLY A 31 10.91 -14.97 -6.71
C GLY A 31 9.53 -15.52 -7.05
N ILE A 32 8.48 -15.13 -6.31
CA ILE A 32 7.14 -15.69 -6.41
C ILE A 32 6.14 -14.59 -6.75
N PHE A 33 5.23 -14.87 -7.68
CA PHE A 33 4.26 -13.88 -8.15
C PHE A 33 3.27 -13.45 -7.06
N THR A 34 2.82 -12.22 -7.17
CA THR A 34 1.72 -11.65 -6.38
C THR A 34 0.42 -11.63 -7.19
N GLY A 35 -0.69 -11.87 -6.52
CA GLY A 35 -2.04 -11.86 -7.10
C GLY A 35 -2.78 -10.56 -6.85
N SER A 36 -3.99 -10.46 -7.41
CA SER A 36 -4.93 -9.36 -7.18
C SER A 36 -6.36 -9.88 -7.34
N VAL A 37 -7.31 -9.38 -6.55
CA VAL A 37 -8.74 -9.72 -6.71
C VAL A 37 -9.35 -9.04 -7.95
N GLY A 38 -8.73 -7.98 -8.47
CA GLY A 38 -9.12 -7.37 -9.74
C GLY A 38 -8.17 -7.71 -10.88
N ASN A 39 -8.68 -7.76 -12.11
CA ASN A 39 -7.89 -7.93 -13.33
C ASN A 39 -7.42 -6.57 -13.84
N ASP A 40 -6.12 -6.43 -14.08
CA ASP A 40 -5.51 -5.23 -14.67
C ASP A 40 -4.54 -5.69 -15.76
N LYS A 41 -4.93 -5.53 -17.02
CA LYS A 41 -4.12 -5.98 -18.16
C LYS A 41 -2.82 -5.18 -18.28
N GLY A 42 -2.82 -3.90 -17.91
CA GLY A 42 -1.62 -3.06 -17.94
C GLY A 42 -0.55 -3.54 -16.95
N LEU A 43 -0.97 -3.93 -15.74
CA LEU A 43 -0.06 -4.56 -14.77
C LEU A 43 0.44 -5.93 -15.24
N PHE A 44 -0.44 -6.75 -15.84
CA PHE A 44 -0.04 -8.05 -16.39
C PHE A 44 1.00 -7.91 -17.50
N ASP A 45 0.76 -7.01 -18.46
CA ASP A 45 1.65 -6.74 -19.58
C ASP A 45 3.00 -6.17 -19.10
N GLY A 46 2.99 -5.41 -18.01
CA GLY A 46 4.22 -4.92 -17.36
C GLY A 46 4.93 -5.91 -16.43
N GLY A 47 4.48 -7.17 -16.36
CA GLY A 47 5.23 -8.26 -15.73
C GLY A 47 4.58 -8.91 -14.50
N PHE A 48 3.47 -8.38 -13.97
CA PHE A 48 2.75 -9.01 -12.85
C PHE A 48 1.98 -10.25 -13.33
N ARG A 49 2.67 -11.37 -13.52
CA ARG A 49 2.07 -12.60 -14.10
C ARG A 49 0.98 -13.23 -13.24
N GLY A 50 0.98 -12.97 -11.94
CA GLY A 50 -0.09 -13.39 -11.02
C GLY A 50 -1.37 -12.55 -11.11
N GLN A 51 -1.38 -11.45 -11.87
CA GLN A 51 -2.49 -10.50 -11.93
C GLN A 51 -3.80 -11.08 -12.47
N LEU A 52 -3.73 -12.11 -13.31
CA LEU A 52 -4.89 -12.75 -13.94
C LEU A 52 -5.18 -14.14 -13.36
N LEU A 53 -4.47 -14.55 -12.31
CA LEU A 53 -4.74 -15.81 -11.63
C LEU A 53 -5.92 -15.64 -10.65
N PRO A 54 -6.72 -16.69 -10.42
CA PRO A 54 -7.73 -16.67 -9.37
C PRO A 54 -7.09 -16.35 -8.02
N ALA A 55 -7.67 -15.40 -7.27
CA ALA A 55 -7.15 -14.90 -6.00
C ALA A 55 -6.81 -16.02 -5.00
N LYS A 56 -7.67 -17.03 -4.90
CA LYS A 56 -7.51 -18.16 -3.96
C LYS A 56 -6.92 -19.41 -4.61
N SER A 57 -6.18 -19.26 -5.71
CA SER A 57 -5.57 -20.40 -6.42
C SER A 57 -4.41 -21.06 -5.68
N GLY A 58 -3.88 -20.43 -4.62
CA GLY A 58 -2.68 -20.91 -3.90
C GLY A 58 -1.38 -20.76 -4.69
N ARG A 59 -1.39 -20.04 -5.83
CA ARG A 59 -0.23 -19.91 -6.74
C ARG A 59 0.56 -18.61 -6.56
N THR A 60 0.10 -17.72 -5.68
CA THR A 60 0.71 -16.41 -5.46
C THR A 60 1.01 -16.21 -3.98
N VAL A 61 2.12 -15.54 -3.68
CA VAL A 61 2.60 -15.38 -2.29
C VAL A 61 1.77 -14.40 -1.47
N VAL A 62 1.15 -13.41 -2.11
CA VAL A 62 0.23 -12.46 -1.49
C VAL A 62 -0.73 -11.92 -2.54
N VAL A 63 -1.97 -11.61 -2.14
CA VAL A 63 -3.03 -11.17 -3.05
C VAL A 63 -3.50 -9.78 -2.68
N LYS A 64 -3.34 -8.83 -3.60
CA LYS A 64 -3.81 -7.47 -3.38
C LYS A 64 -5.34 -7.39 -3.44
N THR A 65 -5.96 -6.75 -2.45
CA THR A 65 -7.40 -6.44 -2.46
C THR A 65 -7.66 -5.08 -1.81
N HIS A 66 -8.80 -4.48 -2.14
CA HIS A 66 -9.37 -3.34 -1.42
C HIS A 66 -10.68 -3.71 -0.68
N SER A 67 -11.18 -4.93 -0.85
CA SER A 67 -12.45 -5.36 -0.26
C SER A 67 -12.24 -6.03 1.08
N LEU A 68 -13.09 -5.68 2.04
CA LEU A 68 -13.16 -6.32 3.35
C LEU A 68 -13.67 -7.77 3.28
N ILE A 69 -14.45 -8.10 2.25
CA ILE A 69 -15.01 -9.46 2.08
C ILE A 69 -13.87 -10.46 1.86
N ASP A 70 -12.90 -10.09 1.04
CA ASP A 70 -11.77 -10.94 0.69
C ASP A 70 -10.83 -11.22 1.88
N VAL A 71 -10.92 -10.40 2.92
CA VAL A 71 -10.06 -10.48 4.11
C VAL A 71 -10.58 -11.51 5.10
N ARG A 72 -11.89 -11.81 5.07
CA ARG A 72 -12.52 -12.75 6.02
C ARG A 72 -11.88 -14.13 5.96
N ASP A 73 -11.61 -14.59 4.74
CA ASP A 73 -11.02 -15.91 4.51
C ASP A 73 -9.48 -15.89 4.49
N ALA A 74 -8.86 -14.72 4.72
CA ALA A 74 -7.41 -14.59 4.69
C ALA A 74 -6.79 -15.15 5.97
N GLU A 75 -5.68 -15.88 5.82
CA GLU A 75 -4.88 -16.38 6.93
C GLU A 75 -4.00 -15.29 7.53
N GLY A 76 -3.71 -14.25 6.75
CA GLY A 76 -2.97 -13.08 7.23
C GLY A 76 -3.17 -11.83 6.36
N ILE A 77 -2.89 -10.68 6.97
CA ILE A 77 -3.02 -9.37 6.36
C ILE A 77 -1.65 -8.68 6.37
N LEU A 78 -1.07 -8.47 5.20
CA LEU A 78 0.00 -7.50 5.00
C LEU A 78 -0.65 -6.13 4.79
N PHE A 79 -0.55 -5.26 5.79
CA PHE A 79 -1.21 -3.96 5.77
C PHE A 79 -0.18 -2.86 5.51
N LEU A 80 -0.22 -2.28 4.31
CA LEU A 80 0.59 -1.12 3.94
C LEU A 80 -0.13 0.19 4.33
N ILE A 81 0.54 1.04 5.10
CA ILE A 81 0.04 2.37 5.50
C ILE A 81 1.01 3.43 4.97
N ARG A 82 0.47 4.50 4.37
CA ARG A 82 1.23 5.66 3.92
C ARG A 82 0.70 6.93 4.57
N ASP A 83 1.53 7.96 4.64
CA ASP A 83 1.08 9.31 5.01
C ASP A 83 -0.17 9.74 4.20
N PRO A 84 -1.24 10.20 4.87
CA PRO A 84 -2.52 10.47 4.20
C PRO A 84 -2.40 11.56 3.14
N TYR A 85 -1.59 12.60 3.40
CA TYR A 85 -1.31 13.69 2.45
C TYR A 85 -0.67 13.18 1.15
N GLY A 86 0.42 12.41 1.26
CA GLY A 86 1.13 11.84 0.12
C GLY A 86 0.29 10.81 -0.62
N SER A 87 -0.52 10.02 0.10
CA SER A 87 -1.44 9.05 -0.52
C SER A 87 -2.52 9.74 -1.37
N ALA A 88 -3.10 10.85 -0.89
CA ALA A 88 -4.12 11.61 -1.63
C ALA A 88 -3.56 12.19 -2.93
N ILE A 89 -2.37 12.82 -2.86
CA ILE A 89 -1.68 13.34 -4.05
C ILE A 89 -1.37 12.20 -5.02
N ALA A 90 -0.85 11.08 -4.51
CA ALA A 90 -0.49 9.94 -5.34
C ALA A 90 -1.69 9.32 -6.06
N GLU A 91 -2.86 9.31 -5.41
CA GLU A 91 -4.10 8.77 -5.97
C GLU A 91 -4.68 9.65 -7.08
N VAL A 92 -4.71 10.98 -6.92
CA VAL A 92 -5.10 11.90 -8.02
C VAL A 92 -4.17 11.75 -9.21
N ASN A 93 -2.85 11.69 -8.97
CA ASN A 93 -1.91 11.42 -10.05
C ASN A 93 -2.16 10.07 -10.73
N ARG A 94 -2.58 9.03 -10.00
CA ARG A 94 -2.92 7.72 -10.58
C ARG A 94 -4.20 7.76 -11.42
N ARG A 95 -5.22 8.51 -10.97
CA ARG A 95 -6.54 8.59 -11.65
C ARG A 95 -6.52 9.47 -12.90
N PHE A 96 -5.79 10.57 -12.88
CA PHE A 96 -5.90 11.63 -13.87
C PHE A 96 -4.66 11.81 -14.76
N SER A 97 -3.76 10.83 -14.75
CA SER A 97 -2.61 10.82 -15.66
C SER A 97 -2.73 9.70 -16.69
N LYS A 98 -2.03 9.83 -17.82
CA LYS A 98 -2.04 8.86 -18.92
C LYS A 98 -1.20 7.60 -18.63
N GLY A 99 -1.11 7.14 -17.38
CA GLY A 99 -0.35 5.94 -17.02
C GLY A 99 -0.11 5.80 -15.50
N HIS A 100 0.28 4.61 -15.04
CA HIS A 100 0.47 4.35 -13.60
C HIS A 100 1.56 5.22 -12.95
N THR A 101 2.56 5.66 -13.72
CA THR A 101 3.69 6.48 -13.26
C THR A 101 3.64 7.94 -13.74
N SER A 102 2.58 8.34 -14.42
CA SER A 102 2.43 9.71 -14.91
C SER A 102 1.84 10.64 -13.83
N PHE A 103 1.86 11.95 -14.10
CA PHE A 103 1.34 12.96 -13.19
C PHE A 103 0.11 13.67 -13.77
N ALA A 104 -0.82 14.05 -12.89
CA ALA A 104 -1.92 14.92 -13.22
C ALA A 104 -1.43 16.36 -13.40
N THR A 105 -2.22 17.21 -14.06
CA THR A 105 -1.91 18.63 -14.14
C THR A 105 -2.16 19.32 -12.79
N GLU A 106 -1.50 20.45 -12.53
CA GLU A 106 -1.55 21.11 -11.21
C GLU A 106 -2.96 21.61 -10.84
N GLU A 107 -3.80 21.93 -11.83
CA GLU A 107 -5.18 22.39 -11.62
C GLU A 107 -6.05 21.32 -10.93
N ARG A 108 -5.68 20.04 -11.03
CA ARG A 108 -6.37 18.93 -10.35
C ARG A 108 -6.21 18.95 -8.82
N PHE A 109 -5.27 19.74 -8.31
CA PHE A 109 -4.99 19.89 -6.89
C PHE A 109 -5.49 21.24 -6.35
N MET A 110 -6.39 21.90 -7.09
CA MET A 110 -6.94 23.21 -6.76
C MET A 110 -8.46 23.17 -6.62
N GLY A 111 -8.99 24.14 -5.87
CA GLY A 111 -10.43 24.42 -5.80
C GLY A 111 -11.26 23.39 -5.01
N PRO A 112 -12.59 23.56 -4.99
CA PRO A 112 -13.49 22.80 -4.12
C PRO A 112 -13.45 21.28 -4.35
N GLN A 113 -13.32 20.84 -5.61
CA GLN A 113 -13.29 19.40 -5.94
C GLN A 113 -12.11 18.69 -5.29
N TRP A 114 -10.93 19.31 -5.32
CA TRP A 114 -9.75 18.78 -4.65
C TRP A 114 -9.93 18.75 -3.13
N ARG A 115 -10.51 19.80 -2.53
CA ARG A 115 -10.77 19.84 -1.07
C ARG A 115 -11.67 18.68 -0.64
N THR A 116 -12.79 18.49 -1.34
CA THR A 116 -13.73 17.38 -1.09
C THR A 116 -13.01 16.03 -1.23
N PHE A 117 -12.30 15.83 -2.35
CA PHE A 117 -11.53 14.60 -2.56
C PHE A 117 -10.52 14.33 -1.45
N ALA A 118 -9.75 15.35 -1.04
CA ALA A 118 -8.72 15.20 -0.01
C ALA A 118 -9.32 14.84 1.36
N ILE A 119 -10.46 15.42 1.71
CA ILE A 119 -11.20 15.09 2.94
C ILE A 119 -11.71 13.65 2.87
N ASP A 120 -12.49 13.31 1.84
CA ASP A 120 -13.09 11.98 1.68
C ASP A 120 -12.02 10.88 1.68
N HIS A 121 -10.91 11.11 0.98
CA HIS A 121 -9.80 10.17 0.89
C HIS A 121 -9.15 9.91 2.26
N VAL A 122 -9.00 10.94 3.09
CA VAL A 122 -8.39 10.81 4.41
C VAL A 122 -9.36 10.28 5.47
N GLU A 123 -10.65 10.56 5.34
CA GLU A 123 -11.67 9.92 6.16
C GLU A 123 -11.74 8.42 5.86
N GLN A 124 -11.69 8.02 4.59
CA GLN A 124 -11.61 6.62 4.18
C GLN A 124 -10.31 5.96 4.68
N TRP A 125 -9.17 6.65 4.55
CA TRP A 125 -7.88 6.21 5.12
C TRP A 125 -8.00 5.87 6.61
N ALA A 126 -8.63 6.76 7.39
CA ALA A 126 -8.79 6.56 8.82
C ALA A 126 -9.78 5.43 9.13
N LEU A 127 -10.90 5.39 8.43
CA LEU A 127 -11.94 4.38 8.59
C LEU A 127 -11.39 2.98 8.34
N ASP A 128 -10.66 2.81 7.23
CA ASP A 128 -10.10 1.52 6.88
C ASP A 128 -9.06 1.07 7.91
N ILE A 129 -8.11 1.93 8.30
CA ILE A 129 -7.13 1.54 9.33
C ILE A 129 -7.85 1.11 10.62
N LYS A 130 -8.85 1.86 11.07
CA LYS A 130 -9.66 1.50 12.25
C LYS A 130 -10.38 0.15 12.10
N HIS A 131 -10.85 -0.21 10.90
CA HIS A 131 -11.48 -1.50 10.66
C HIS A 131 -10.47 -2.65 10.60
N TYR A 132 -9.36 -2.50 9.88
CA TYR A 132 -8.41 -3.59 9.63
C TYR A 132 -7.60 -3.97 10.87
N VAL A 133 -7.30 -3.02 11.75
CA VAL A 133 -6.50 -3.28 12.97
C VAL A 133 -7.24 -4.16 13.97
N VAL A 134 -8.57 -4.09 14.01
CA VAL A 134 -9.40 -4.86 14.97
C VAL A 134 -9.72 -6.28 14.49
N LEU A 135 -9.44 -6.60 13.23
CA LEU A 135 -9.69 -7.92 12.65
C LEU A 135 -8.87 -9.01 13.36
N PRO A 136 -9.38 -10.25 13.51
CA PRO A 136 -8.67 -11.31 14.24
C PRO A 136 -7.45 -11.88 13.48
N GLN A 137 -7.37 -11.67 12.17
CA GLN A 137 -6.31 -12.22 11.32
C GLN A 137 -4.92 -11.76 11.78
N LYS A 138 -3.94 -12.66 11.64
CA LYS A 138 -2.52 -12.33 11.83
C LYS A 138 -2.17 -11.17 10.89
N LYS A 139 -1.54 -10.13 11.41
CA LYS A 139 -1.28 -8.93 10.63
C LYS A 139 0.15 -8.42 10.76
N LEU A 140 0.70 -7.95 9.65
CA LEU A 140 1.96 -7.21 9.59
C LEU A 140 1.69 -5.81 9.06
N ILE A 141 1.89 -4.81 9.91
CA ILE A 141 1.86 -3.41 9.51
C ILE A 141 3.21 -3.03 8.91
N VAL A 142 3.17 -2.44 7.71
CA VAL A 142 4.32 -1.87 7.00
C VAL A 142 4.00 -0.43 6.66
N TYR A 143 4.86 0.51 7.06
CA TYR A 143 4.74 1.90 6.64
C TYR A 143 5.49 2.12 5.32
N TYR A 144 4.88 2.83 4.38
CA TYR A 144 5.51 3.18 3.11
C TYR A 144 6.84 3.92 3.33
N GLU A 145 6.89 4.82 4.30
CA GLU A 145 8.09 5.59 4.61
C GLU A 145 9.20 4.73 5.25
N ASP A 146 8.85 3.59 5.86
CA ASP A 146 9.85 2.62 6.32
C ASP A 146 10.41 1.81 5.15
N LEU A 147 9.61 1.52 4.12
CA LEU A 147 10.12 0.91 2.88
C LEU A 147 11.09 1.84 2.16
N GLN A 148 10.88 3.14 2.23
CA GLN A 148 11.81 4.13 1.65
C GLN A 148 13.11 4.24 2.45
N ASN A 149 13.03 4.22 3.78
CA ASN A 149 14.16 4.52 4.66
C ASN A 149 14.96 3.29 5.09
N ASP A 150 14.32 2.12 5.20
CA ASP A 150 14.93 0.88 5.72
C ASP A 150 14.43 -0.35 4.93
N LEU A 151 14.53 -0.26 3.60
CA LEU A 151 14.01 -1.27 2.68
C LEU A 151 14.47 -2.69 3.06
N ARG A 152 15.75 -2.86 3.40
CA ARG A 152 16.34 -4.17 3.70
C ARG A 152 15.60 -4.86 4.85
N ASN A 153 15.46 -4.21 6.00
CA ASN A 153 14.83 -4.84 7.16
C ASN A 153 13.32 -5.00 6.96
N GLN A 154 12.67 -4.08 6.26
CA GLN A 154 11.25 -4.24 5.92
C GLN A 154 11.02 -5.47 5.04
N LEU A 155 11.84 -5.71 4.02
CA LEU A 155 11.73 -6.91 3.18
C LEU A 155 11.99 -8.19 3.99
N LYS A 156 12.97 -8.20 4.90
CA LYS A 156 13.19 -9.34 5.81
C LYS A 156 11.95 -9.64 6.67
N ARG A 157 11.32 -8.61 7.24
CA ARG A 157 10.08 -8.73 8.02
C ARG A 157 8.94 -9.29 7.18
N ILE A 158 8.78 -8.81 5.95
CA ILE A 158 7.73 -9.27 5.03
C ILE A 158 7.94 -10.73 4.65
N VAL A 159 9.14 -11.12 4.20
CA VAL A 159 9.45 -12.51 3.83
C VAL A 159 9.18 -13.48 5.00
N LYS A 160 9.59 -13.10 6.21
CA LYS A 160 9.30 -13.86 7.43
C LYS A 160 7.80 -13.97 7.71
N PHE A 161 7.04 -12.89 7.53
CA PHE A 161 5.59 -12.90 7.72
C PHE A 161 4.89 -13.82 6.72
N LEU A 162 5.37 -13.85 5.48
CA LEU A 162 4.90 -14.74 4.40
C LEU A 162 5.29 -16.21 4.60
N GLY A 163 6.04 -16.55 5.66
CA GLY A 163 6.43 -17.93 5.98
C GLY A 163 7.52 -18.49 5.07
N LEU A 164 8.29 -17.64 4.41
CA LEU A 164 9.33 -18.03 3.46
C LEU A 164 10.73 -17.91 4.06
N SER A 165 11.67 -18.69 3.53
CA SER A 165 13.10 -18.50 3.78
C SER A 165 13.62 -17.29 3.01
N LEU A 166 14.51 -16.54 3.64
CA LEU A 166 15.14 -15.39 3.01
C LEU A 166 16.34 -15.85 2.17
N ASP A 167 16.31 -15.52 0.88
CA ASP A 167 17.48 -15.60 0.01
C ASP A 167 18.22 -14.25 0.05
N GLU A 168 19.43 -14.27 0.61
CA GLU A 168 20.23 -13.07 0.79
C GLU A 168 20.73 -12.51 -0.56
N GLN A 169 20.99 -13.34 -1.57
CA GLN A 169 21.39 -12.86 -2.90
C GLN A 169 20.23 -12.14 -3.60
N ARG A 170 19.02 -12.71 -3.54
CA ARG A 170 17.81 -12.04 -4.05
C ARG A 170 17.51 -10.75 -3.32
N LEU A 171 17.69 -10.72 -2.00
CA LEU A 171 17.55 -9.49 -1.21
C LEU A 171 18.51 -8.41 -1.72
N GLN A 172 19.80 -8.72 -1.88
CA GLN A 172 20.78 -7.75 -2.40
C GLN A 172 20.42 -7.26 -3.81
N CYS A 173 20.05 -8.16 -4.71
CA CYS A 173 19.61 -7.80 -6.06
C CYS A 173 18.37 -6.89 -6.03
N THR A 174 17.42 -7.16 -5.12
CA THR A 174 16.21 -6.34 -4.96
C THR A 174 16.54 -4.94 -4.46
N LEU A 175 17.52 -4.79 -3.56
CA LEU A 175 17.97 -3.49 -3.07
C LEU A 175 18.61 -2.64 -4.17
N GLN A 176 19.37 -3.26 -5.07
CA GLN A 176 19.99 -2.59 -6.22
C GLN A 176 18.98 -2.17 -7.29
N HIS A 177 17.88 -2.92 -7.42
CA HIS A 177 16.84 -2.70 -8.43
C HIS A 177 15.48 -2.37 -7.80
N ARG A 178 15.43 -1.47 -6.82
CA ARG A 178 14.23 -1.23 -6.02
C ARG A 178 13.09 -0.49 -6.72
N GLU A 179 13.34 0.24 -7.80
CA GLU A 179 12.33 1.11 -8.42
C GLU A 179 11.31 0.33 -9.27
N GLY A 180 11.78 -0.55 -10.15
CA GLY A 180 10.91 -1.22 -11.12
C GLY A 180 10.19 -0.23 -12.07
N ASN A 181 9.24 -0.75 -12.86
CA ASN A 181 8.57 0.03 -13.92
C ASN A 181 7.37 0.85 -13.41
N PHE A 182 6.94 0.61 -12.18
CA PHE A 182 5.68 1.14 -11.63
C PHE A 182 5.86 2.00 -10.39
N HIS A 183 7.10 2.21 -9.94
CA HIS A 183 7.37 3.18 -8.88
C HIS A 183 7.43 4.58 -9.49
N ARG A 184 6.54 5.45 -9.02
CA ARG A 184 6.47 6.82 -9.50
C ARG A 184 7.50 7.68 -8.78
N PRO A 185 8.33 8.45 -9.51
CA PRO A 185 9.16 9.48 -8.89
C PRO A 185 8.31 10.47 -8.08
N LYS A 186 8.87 11.03 -7.01
CA LYS A 186 8.18 12.09 -6.28
C LYS A 186 8.23 13.38 -7.10
N ARG A 187 7.07 13.92 -7.49
CA ARG A 187 6.96 15.28 -8.03
C ARG A 187 6.39 16.19 -6.97
N MET A 188 7.09 17.29 -6.71
CA MET A 188 6.58 18.37 -5.88
C MET A 188 5.65 19.25 -6.71
N LEU A 189 4.51 19.62 -6.14
CA LEU A 189 3.67 20.66 -6.69
C LEU A 189 4.33 22.02 -6.41
N SER A 190 4.07 23.00 -7.28
CA SER A 190 4.58 24.37 -7.11
C SER A 190 3.98 25.12 -5.91
N PHE A 191 2.89 24.58 -5.34
CA PHE A 191 2.17 25.13 -4.19
C PHE A 191 1.79 24.02 -3.19
N ASP A 192 1.36 24.42 -1.98
CA ASP A 192 0.76 23.48 -1.03
C ASP A 192 -0.74 23.32 -1.32
N PRO A 193 -1.19 22.13 -1.76
CA PRO A 193 -2.58 21.93 -2.13
C PRO A 193 -3.50 21.78 -0.93
N PHE A 194 -2.98 21.65 0.30
CA PHE A 194 -3.79 21.44 1.49
C PHE A 194 -4.00 22.75 2.23
N GLU A 195 -5.18 23.34 2.10
CA GLU A 195 -5.55 24.52 2.86
C GLU A 195 -5.77 24.20 4.34
N LYS A 196 -5.67 25.22 5.21
CA LYS A 196 -5.78 25.07 6.67
C LYS A 196 -7.02 24.28 7.12
N PRO A 197 -8.25 24.52 6.60
CA PRO A 197 -9.42 23.72 6.99
C PRO A 197 -9.27 22.23 6.66
N VAL A 198 -8.69 21.91 5.49
CA VAL A 198 -8.42 20.52 5.08
C VAL A 198 -7.36 19.89 5.99
N ARG A 199 -6.26 20.62 6.29
CA ARG A 199 -5.22 20.12 7.21
C ARG A 199 -5.76 19.80 8.60
N LEU A 200 -6.69 20.60 9.12
CA LEU A 200 -7.30 20.34 10.43
C LEU A 200 -8.04 19.01 10.46
N VAL A 201 -8.79 18.68 9.41
CA VAL A 201 -9.46 17.39 9.26
C VAL A 201 -8.43 16.27 9.17
N ILE A 202 -7.40 16.42 8.33
CA ILE A 202 -6.37 15.40 8.15
C ILE A 202 -5.60 15.13 9.45
N ASN A 203 -5.19 16.18 10.16
CA ASN A 203 -4.49 16.06 11.45
C ASN A 203 -5.38 15.44 12.53
N LYS A 204 -6.69 15.71 12.53
CA LYS A 204 -7.64 15.02 13.40
C LYS A 204 -7.68 13.52 13.07
N SER A 205 -7.83 13.14 11.80
CA SER A 205 -7.82 11.74 11.36
C SER A 205 -6.53 11.01 11.73
N ILE A 206 -5.37 11.65 11.60
CA ILE A 206 -4.08 11.11 12.03
C ILE A 206 -4.08 10.81 13.52
N ARG A 207 -4.52 11.77 14.35
CA ARG A 207 -4.59 11.58 15.82
C ARG A 207 -5.52 10.44 16.19
N ASP A 208 -6.70 10.37 15.59
CA ASP A 208 -7.66 9.29 15.84
C ASP A 208 -7.09 7.91 15.49
N VAL A 209 -6.43 7.78 14.33
CA VAL A 209 -5.80 6.52 13.93
C VAL A 209 -4.66 6.15 14.88
N ARG A 210 -3.82 7.11 15.29
CA ARG A 210 -2.74 6.86 16.26
C ARG A 210 -3.28 6.30 17.57
N GLN A 211 -4.38 6.84 18.08
CA GLN A 211 -5.01 6.33 19.31
C GLN A 211 -5.49 4.88 19.14
N VAL A 212 -6.12 4.55 18.01
CA VAL A 212 -6.57 3.17 17.74
C VAL A 212 -5.38 2.22 17.57
N MET A 213 -4.34 2.62 16.84
CA MET A 213 -3.12 1.81 16.69
C MET A 213 -2.49 1.48 18.04
N LEU A 214 -2.39 2.47 18.94
CA LEU A 214 -1.88 2.28 20.30
C LEU A 214 -2.78 1.34 21.13
N LYS A 215 -4.11 1.55 21.09
CA LYS A 215 -5.09 0.71 21.81
C LYS A 215 -4.97 -0.77 21.44
N TYR A 216 -4.70 -1.08 20.18
CA TYR A 216 -4.57 -2.45 19.69
C TYR A 216 -3.12 -2.95 19.61
N HIS A 217 -2.17 -2.27 20.28
CA HIS A 217 -0.75 -2.66 20.34
C HIS A 217 -0.10 -2.83 18.96
N MET A 218 -0.54 -2.04 17.98
CA MET A 218 0.07 -2.01 16.66
C MET A 218 1.38 -1.19 16.70
N PRO A 219 2.30 -1.40 15.73
CA PRO A 219 3.51 -0.58 15.62
C PRO A 219 3.22 0.92 15.63
N VAL A 220 4.14 1.70 16.18
CA VAL A 220 3.98 3.14 16.33
C VAL A 220 3.91 3.79 14.95
N MET A 221 2.83 4.53 14.72
CA MET A 221 2.65 5.35 13.53
C MET A 221 3.38 6.69 13.70
N ARG A 222 4.12 7.10 12.66
CA ARG A 222 4.79 8.42 12.61
C ARG A 222 3.78 9.55 12.78
N SER A 223 4.19 10.68 13.36
CA SER A 223 3.36 11.89 13.30
C SER A 223 3.41 12.41 11.87
N TYR A 224 2.34 12.16 11.11
CA TYR A 224 2.16 12.72 9.76
C TYR A 224 1.53 14.12 9.80
N GLU A 225 1.35 14.69 11.00
CA GLU A 225 0.68 15.98 11.18
C GLU A 225 1.51 17.10 10.53
N ARG A 226 0.82 18.06 9.92
CA ARG A 226 1.43 19.24 9.29
C ARG A 226 0.90 20.51 9.91
N LEU A 227 1.75 21.53 10.03
CA LEU A 227 1.40 22.85 10.52
C LEU A 227 0.44 23.60 9.57
#